data_AF-A0A957EMX5-F1
#
_entry.id   AF-A0A957EMX5-F1
#
_cell.length_a   1.000
_cell.length_b   1.000
_cell.length_c   1.000
_cell.angle_alpha   90.00
_cell.angle_beta   90.00
_cell.angle_gamma   90.00
#
_symmetry.space_group_name_H-M   'P 1'
#
loop_
_entity.id
_entity.type
_entity.pdbx_description
1 polymer ?
#
loop_
_entity_poly.entity_id
_entity_poly.type
_entity_poly.pdbx_seq_one_letter_code
_entity_poly.pdbx_strand_id
1 'polypeptide(L)' 'ELGYYVTAKRRDANPARYHVRSPSFINLTALEKMSLGHKVADVVAILGSIDIVLGEVDR' A
#
# COMPACT_ATOMS: atom_id res chain seq x y z
N GLU A 1 2.90 -7.67 3.37
CA GLU A 1 2.43 -8.83 2.59
C GLU A 1 1.31 -8.42 1.66
N LEU A 2 1.27 -9.01 0.46
CA LEU A 2 0.22 -8.79 -0.53
C LEU A 2 -0.98 -9.70 -0.20
N GLY A 3 -2.16 -9.11 -0.04
CA GLY A 3 -3.38 -9.83 0.32
C GLY A 3 -4.52 -9.59 -0.66
N TYR A 4 -5.40 -10.58 -0.80
CA TYR A 4 -6.59 -10.49 -1.64
C TYR A 4 -7.83 -10.85 -0.84
N TYR A 5 -8.80 -9.93 -0.79
CA TYR A 5 -10.11 -10.17 -0.22
C TYR A 5 -11.13 -10.28 -1.35
N VAL A 6 -11.64 -11.51 -1.57
CA VAL A 6 -12.54 -11.82 -2.67
C VAL A 6 -13.82 -12.42 -2.13
N THR A 7 -14.97 -11.89 -2.53
CA THR A 7 -16.28 -12.47 -2.22
C THR A 7 -17.04 -12.74 -3.50
N ALA A 8 -17.78 -13.85 -3.53
CA ALA A 8 -18.64 -14.21 -4.65
C ALA A 8 -20.07 -14.42 -4.13
N LYS A 9 -21.05 -13.95 -4.91
CA LYS A 9 -22.44 -14.40 -4.78
C LYS A 9 -22.58 -15.64 -5.67
N ARG A 10 -23.36 -16.64 -5.22
CA ARG A 10 -23.52 -17.99 -5.81
C ARG A 10 -23.19 -18.09 -7.31
N ARG A 11 -22.36 -19.07 -7.68
CA ARG A 11 -22.17 -19.62 -9.04
C ARG A 11 -21.98 -18.60 -10.19
N ASP A 12 -21.56 -17.38 -9.89
CA ASP A 12 -21.14 -16.39 -10.88
C ASP A 12 -19.64 -16.51 -11.17
N ALA A 13 -19.26 -16.29 -12.43
CA ALA A 13 -17.86 -16.28 -12.87
C ALA A 13 -17.11 -15.03 -12.38
N ASN A 14 -17.84 -13.94 -12.13
CA ASN A 14 -17.29 -12.68 -11.66
C ASN A 14 -17.42 -12.54 -10.14
N PRO A 15 -16.36 -12.14 -9.42
CA PRO A 15 -16.44 -11.88 -8.00
C PRO A 15 -17.37 -10.70 -7.72
N ALA A 16 -18.19 -10.82 -6.67
CA ALA A 16 -19.06 -9.75 -6.20
C ALA A 16 -18.28 -8.61 -5.54
N ARG A 17 -17.12 -8.92 -4.95
CA ARG A 17 -16.15 -7.93 -4.48
C ARG A 17 -14.74 -8.50 -4.61
N TYR A 18 -13.82 -7.65 -5.05
CA TYR A 18 -12.39 -7.93 -5.08
C TYR A 18 -11.67 -6.71 -4.49
N HIS A 19 -10.90 -6.93 -3.43
CA HIS A 19 -10.10 -5.89 -2.79
C HIS A 19 -8.68 -6.39 -2.60
N VAL A 20 -7.71 -5.61 -3.07
CA VAL A 20 -6.28 -5.91 -2.94
C VAL A 20 -5.73 -5.11 -1.77
N ARG A 21 -5.09 -5.80 -0.84
CA ARG A 21 -4.31 -5.20 0.24
C ARG A 21 -2.86 -5.13 -0.22
N SER A 22 -2.45 -3.98 -0.76
CA SER A 22 -1.07 -3.77 -1.19
C SER A 22 -0.13 -3.56 0.01
N PRO A 23 1.09 -4.11 -0.03
CA PRO A 23 2.09 -3.88 1.01
C PRO A 23 2.55 -2.42 1.02
N SER A 24 2.69 -1.78 -0.16
CA SER A 24 3.16 -0.40 -0.26
C SER A 24 2.21 0.61 0.39
N PHE A 25 0.89 0.40 0.32
CA PHE A 25 -0.10 1.28 0.98
C PHE A 25 0.05 1.27 2.51
N ILE A 26 0.33 0.10 3.09
CA ILE A 26 0.49 -0.04 4.55
C ILE A 26 1.84 0.50 4.99
N ASN A 27 2.90 0.17 4.25
CA ASN A 27 4.24 0.64 4.55
C ASN A 27 4.35 2.18 4.49
N LEU A 28 3.53 2.84 3.67
CA LEU A 28 3.44 4.30 3.59
C LEU A 28 3.05 4.95 4.93
N THR A 29 2.30 4.25 5.79
CA THR A 29 1.92 4.78 7.11
C THR A 29 3.11 4.97 8.06
N ALA A 30 4.23 4.27 7.81
CA ALA A 30 5.46 4.45 8.57
C ALA A 30 6.23 5.73 8.20
N LEU A 31 5.95 6.33 7.04
CA LEU A 31 6.67 7.49 6.51
C LEU A 31 6.64 8.68 7.47
N GLU A 32 5.49 8.95 8.08
CA GLU A 32 5.34 10.03 9.05
C GLU A 32 6.32 9.85 10.21
N LYS A 33 6.27 8.71 10.88
CA LYS A 33 7.13 8.41 12.03
C LYS A 33 8.61 8.40 11.67
N MET A 34 8.95 7.91 10.48
CA MET A 34 10.34 7.90 9.99
C MET A 34 10.85 9.29 9.62
N SER A 35 9.96 10.25 9.30
CA SER A 35 10.33 11.61 8.90
C SER A 35 10.41 12.60 10.08
N LEU A 36 9.87 12.25 11.24
CA LEU A 36 9.93 13.09 12.44
C LEU A 36 11.38 13.28 12.90
N GLY A 37 11.80 14.53 13.10
CA GLY A 37 13.16 14.87 13.53
C GLY A 37 14.20 14.93 12.40
N HIS A 38 13.82 14.63 11.16
CA HIS A 38 14.67 14.73 9.98
C HIS A 38 14.42 16.01 9.18
N LYS A 39 15.34 16.36 8.28
CA LYS A 39 15.18 17.51 7.39
C LYS A 39 14.26 17.15 6.22
N VAL A 40 13.65 18.17 5.61
CA VAL A 40 12.85 17.99 4.38
C VAL A 40 13.65 17.30 3.27
N ALA A 41 14.97 17.55 3.19
CA ALA A 41 15.85 16.89 2.23
C ALA A 41 15.96 15.36 2.45
N ASP A 42 15.78 14.88 3.68
CA ASP A 42 15.91 13.47 4.04
C ASP A 42 14.65 12.66 3.66
N VAL A 43 13.52 13.33 3.40
CA VAL A 43 12.24 12.70 3.07
C VAL A 43 12.35 11.81 1.83
N VAL A 44 13.14 12.20 0.83
CA VAL A 44 13.34 11.40 -0.39
C VAL A 44 14.10 10.11 -0.10
N ALA A 45 15.11 10.17 0.76
CA ALA A 45 15.87 8.98 1.17
C ALA A 45 15.01 8.04 2.04
N ILE A 46 14.23 8.60 2.95
CA ILE A 46 13.28 7.84 3.78
C ILE A 46 12.22 7.17 2.90
N LEU A 47 11.64 7.90 1.95
CA LEU A 47 10.65 7.36 1.01
C LEU A 47 11.24 6.23 0.16
N GLY A 48 12.48 6.39 -0.32
CA GLY A 48 13.19 5.35 -1.06
C GLY A 48 13.50 4.10 -0.23
N SER A 49 13.71 4.25 1.08
CA SER A 49 13.96 3.11 1.98
C SER A 49 12.73 2.23 2.24
N ILE A 50 11.53 2.76 2.02
CA ILE A 50 10.25 2.05 2.22
C ILE A 50 9.87 1.22 0.98
N ASP A 51 10.49 1.52 -0.18
CA ASP A 51 10.27 0.87 -1.48
C ASP A 51 8.78 0.85 -1.88
N ILE A 52 8.26 2.03 -2.22
CA ILE A 52 6.86 2.20 -2.59
C ILE A 52 6.66 2.10 -4.11
N VAL A 53 5.66 1.32 -4.53
CA VAL A 53 5.19 1.31 -5.92
C VAL A 53 3.87 2.07 -5.98
N LEU A 54 3.88 3.27 -6.58
CA LEU A 54 2.70 4.15 -6.61
C LEU A 54 1.48 3.50 -7.29
N GLY A 55 1.70 2.65 -8.29
CA GLY A 55 0.62 1.91 -8.97
C GLY A 55 -0.12 0.89 -8.09
N GLU A 56 0.43 0.53 -6.93
CA GLU A 56 -0.26 -0.33 -5.94
C GLU A 56 -1.00 0.47 -4.88
N VAL A 57 -0.68 1.75 -4.72
CA VAL A 57 -1.26 2.64 -3.69
C VAL A 57 -2.53 3.32 -4.20
N ASP A 58 -2.64 3.57 -5.50
CA ASP A 58 -3.73 4.31 -6.17
C ASP A 58 -4.96 3.45 -6.57
N ARG A 59 -5.09 2.22 -6.03
CA ARG A 59 -6.11 1.24 -6.45
C ARG A 59 -7.43 1.31 -5.71
#